data_AF-A0A5A9Z6M5-F1
#
_entry.id   AF-A0A5A9Z6M5-F1
#
_cell.length_a   1.000
_cell.length_b   1.000
_cell.length_c   1.000
_cell.angle_alpha   90.00
_cell.angle_beta   90.00
_cell.angle_gamma   90.00
#
_symmetry.space_group_name_H-M   'P 1'
#
loop_
_entity.id
_entity.type
_entity.pdbx_description
1 polymer ?
#
loop_
_entity_poly.entity_id
_entity_poly.type
_entity_poly.pdbx_seq_one_letter_code
_entity_poly.pdbx_strand_id
1 'polypeptide(L)'
;MLTISNSTINMKDGLYSLNDLHKVSGRSQKHKPANFMRLENTKALIDEIERCSDMSNGTNSTAYKVIQGGDSEQQGTFVCRELVYSYAMWISPRFQLLVIRAFDSIANQQKQLSQRLNDLCHDLKVVDDGLTSAGRFLCVGGKQIKPQIQKDIDSTLKQMQPSLFNVEEIRNEQR
;
A
#
# COMPACT_ATOMS: atom_id res chain seq x y z
N MET A 1 4.87 -0.90 0.61
CA MET A 1 5.68 -1.94 1.29
C MET A 1 5.33 -1.91 2.77
N LEU A 2 4.77 -2.99 3.31
CA LEU A 2 4.40 -3.08 4.73
C LEU A 2 5.58 -3.64 5.51
N THR A 3 6.01 -2.95 6.57
CA THR A 3 7.11 -3.41 7.44
C THR A 3 6.56 -3.62 8.84
N ILE A 4 6.74 -4.82 9.40
CA ILE A 4 6.35 -5.15 10.78
C ILE A 4 7.59 -5.65 11.50
N SER A 5 7.98 -4.98 12.58
CA SER A 5 9.14 -5.34 13.42
C SER A 5 10.42 -5.61 12.60
N ASN A 6 10.76 -4.71 11.67
CA ASN A 6 11.91 -4.78 10.75
C ASN A 6 11.86 -5.90 9.69
N SER A 7 10.75 -6.62 9.58
CA SER A 7 10.54 -7.61 8.52
C SER A 7 9.59 -7.07 7.46
N THR A 8 9.94 -7.32 6.21
CA THR A 8 9.19 -6.85 5.05
C THR A 8 8.10 -7.86 4.69
N ILE A 9 6.85 -7.41 4.64
CA ILE A 9 5.73 -8.24 4.26
C ILE A 9 5.44 -8.00 2.78
N ASN A 10 5.56 -9.07 2.00
CA ASN A 10 5.27 -9.01 0.58
C ASN A 10 3.77 -8.80 0.34
N MET A 11 3.47 -8.01 -0.68
CA MET A 11 2.12 -7.71 -1.13
C MET A 11 2.00 -8.04 -2.62
N LYS A 12 0.92 -8.71 -3.01
CA LYS A 12 0.58 -9.01 -4.40
C LYS A 12 -0.88 -8.68 -4.64
N ASP A 13 -1.18 -7.91 -5.68
CA ASP A 13 -2.55 -7.56 -6.06
C ASP A 13 -3.38 -6.91 -4.92
N GLY A 14 -2.71 -6.22 -3.98
CA GLY A 14 -3.35 -5.65 -2.78
C GLY A 14 -3.54 -6.63 -1.61
N LEU A 15 -3.10 -7.89 -1.75
CA LEU A 15 -3.15 -8.92 -0.73
C LEU A 15 -1.79 -9.11 -0.06
N TYR A 16 -1.79 -9.37 1.25
CA TYR A 16 -0.60 -9.52 2.09
C TYR A 16 -0.23 -10.98 2.30
N SER A 17 1.08 -11.28 2.27
CA SER A 17 1.62 -12.63 2.47
C SER A 17 1.48 -13.11 3.91
N LEU A 18 0.56 -14.05 4.15
CA LEU A 18 0.35 -14.69 5.45
C LEU A 18 1.57 -15.52 5.88
N ASN A 19 2.32 -16.04 4.91
CA ASN A 19 3.59 -16.73 5.15
C ASN A 19 4.63 -15.81 5.79
N ASP A 20 4.71 -14.56 5.35
CA ASP A 20 5.66 -13.61 5.94
C ASP A 20 5.21 -13.20 7.34
N LEU A 21 3.91 -12.98 7.57
CA LEU A 21 3.39 -12.76 8.93
C LEU A 21 3.67 -13.94 9.86
N HIS A 22 3.59 -15.17 9.34
CA HIS A 22 3.95 -16.37 10.09
C HIS A 22 5.44 -16.38 10.49
N LYS A 23 6.32 -15.88 9.63
CA LYS A 23 7.74 -15.71 9.93
C LYS A 23 7.94 -14.68 11.04
N VAL A 24 7.30 -13.51 10.92
CA VAL A 24 7.40 -12.41 11.91
C VAL A 24 6.85 -12.81 13.28
N SER A 25 5.81 -13.63 13.32
CA SER A 25 5.20 -14.12 14.57
C SER A 25 5.96 -15.26 15.26
N GLY A 26 7.06 -15.75 14.67
CA GLY A 26 7.94 -16.75 15.30
C GLY A 26 7.77 -18.20 14.82
N ARG A 27 7.16 -18.43 13.64
CA ARG A 27 7.11 -19.73 12.93
C ARG A 27 6.57 -20.92 13.75
N SER A 28 5.70 -20.65 14.71
CA SER A 28 5.15 -21.69 15.58
C SER A 28 4.22 -22.64 14.82
N GLN A 29 4.44 -23.96 14.93
CA GLN A 29 3.68 -24.96 14.15
C GLN A 29 2.15 -24.88 14.35
N LYS A 30 1.69 -24.45 15.54
CA LYS A 30 0.26 -24.21 15.82
C LYS A 30 -0.33 -23.10 14.95
N HIS A 31 0.46 -22.07 14.64
CA HIS A 31 0.03 -20.87 13.95
C HIS A 31 0.26 -20.90 12.45
N LYS A 32 0.41 -22.09 11.84
CA LYS A 32 0.57 -22.21 10.40
C LYS A 32 -0.61 -21.58 9.64
N PRO A 33 -0.37 -20.86 8.54
CA PRO A 33 -1.42 -20.35 7.64
C PRO A 33 -2.44 -21.42 7.24
N ALA A 34 -1.99 -22.65 6.95
CA ALA A 34 -2.87 -23.76 6.60
C ALA A 34 -3.85 -24.14 7.74
N ASN A 35 -3.44 -24.01 9.00
CA ASN A 35 -4.33 -24.26 10.14
C ASN A 35 -5.35 -23.13 10.26
N PHE A 36 -4.91 -21.89 10.12
CA PHE A 36 -5.77 -20.71 10.20
C PHE A 36 -6.91 -20.76 9.17
N MET A 37 -6.62 -21.13 7.92
CA MET A 37 -7.62 -21.23 6.85
C MET A 37 -8.65 -22.36 7.07
N ARG A 38 -8.36 -23.32 7.96
CA ARG A 38 -9.28 -24.42 8.28
C ARG A 38 -10.26 -24.06 9.40
N LEU A 39 -10.02 -23.00 10.17
CA LEU A 39 -10.92 -22.59 11.25
C LEU A 39 -12.27 -22.14 10.68
N GLU A 40 -13.36 -22.59 11.30
CA GLU A 40 -14.73 -22.21 10.91
C GLU A 40 -14.95 -20.70 11.00
N ASN A 41 -14.41 -20.04 12.04
CA ASN A 41 -14.46 -18.58 12.17
C ASN A 41 -13.79 -17.87 10.99
N THR A 42 -12.69 -18.42 10.47
CA THR A 42 -11.97 -17.83 9.33
C THR A 42 -12.77 -18.01 8.04
N LYS A 43 -13.38 -19.18 7.83
CA LYS A 43 -14.25 -19.44 6.67
C LYS A 43 -15.46 -18.52 6.68
N ALA A 44 -16.16 -18.42 7.81
CA ALA A 44 -17.30 -17.52 7.96
C ALA A 44 -16.92 -16.06 7.70
N LEU A 45 -15.74 -15.63 8.15
CA LEU A 45 -15.22 -14.29 7.86
C LEU A 45 -14.89 -14.10 6.37
N ILE A 46 -14.30 -15.09 5.71
CA ILE A 46 -14.06 -15.06 4.26
C ILE A 46 -15.39 -14.91 3.52
N ASP A 47 -16.38 -15.74 3.86
CA ASP A 47 -17.71 -15.69 3.24
C ASP A 47 -18.38 -14.33 3.42
N GLU A 48 -18.19 -13.69 4.59
CA GLU A 48 -18.71 -12.34 4.85
C GLU A 48 -17.99 -11.28 4.03
N ILE A 49 -16.66 -11.36 3.92
CA ILE A 49 -15.86 -10.42 3.12
C ILE A 49 -16.23 -10.53 1.63
N GLU A 50 -16.40 -11.75 1.13
CA GLU A 50 -16.81 -11.99 -0.26
C GLU A 50 -18.24 -11.51 -0.52
N ARG A 51 -19.16 -11.65 0.45
CA ARG A 51 -20.53 -11.12 0.37
C ARG A 51 -20.61 -9.60 0.46
N CYS A 52 -19.76 -8.96 1.26
CA CYS A 52 -19.72 -7.50 1.44
C CYS A 52 -18.85 -6.78 0.40
N SER A 53 -18.43 -7.47 -0.66
CA SER A 53 -17.51 -6.94 -1.66
C SER A 53 -18.02 -5.68 -2.39
N ASP A 54 -19.32 -5.40 -2.35
CA ASP A 54 -19.93 -4.15 -2.81
C ASP A 54 -19.58 -2.91 -1.95
N MET A 55 -19.04 -3.09 -0.73
CA MET A 55 -18.63 -2.03 0.19
C MET A 55 -17.12 -1.74 0.19
N SER A 56 -16.33 -2.49 -0.59
CA SER A 56 -14.88 -2.26 -0.70
C SER A 56 -14.61 -1.10 -1.66
N ASN A 57 -13.98 -0.03 -1.17
CA ASN A 57 -13.49 1.07 -1.99
C ASN A 57 -12.45 0.58 -3.02
N GLY A 58 -12.93 0.13 -4.19
CA GLY A 58 -12.25 0.20 -5.48
C GLY A 58 -11.05 -0.73 -5.72
N THR A 59 -10.74 -1.69 -4.85
CA THR A 59 -9.62 -2.62 -5.12
C THR A 59 -9.96 -4.04 -4.68
N ASN A 60 -10.12 -4.93 -5.66
CA ASN A 60 -10.09 -6.39 -5.57
C ASN A 60 -10.90 -7.01 -4.41
N SER A 61 -12.15 -7.38 -4.69
CA SER A 61 -13.06 -8.16 -3.82
C SER A 61 -12.56 -9.55 -3.40
N THR A 62 -11.29 -9.88 -3.66
CA THR A 62 -10.73 -11.19 -3.37
C THR A 62 -10.30 -11.25 -1.91
N ALA A 63 -10.97 -12.06 -1.10
CA ALA A 63 -10.62 -12.24 0.31
C ALA A 63 -9.21 -12.86 0.46
N TYR A 64 -8.89 -13.87 -0.33
CA TYR A 64 -7.59 -14.54 -0.30
C TYR A 64 -7.21 -15.18 -1.64
N LYS A 65 -5.91 -15.43 -1.82
CA LYS A 65 -5.33 -16.10 -2.98
C LYS A 65 -4.23 -17.05 -2.50
N VAL A 66 -4.31 -18.30 -2.90
CA VAL A 66 -3.27 -19.30 -2.59
C VAL A 66 -2.49 -19.59 -3.87
N ILE A 67 -1.20 -19.33 -3.86
CA ILE A 67 -0.30 -19.66 -4.96
C ILE A 67 0.46 -20.93 -4.58
N GLN A 68 0.18 -22.02 -5.30
CA GLN A 68 0.84 -23.33 -5.15
C GLN A 68 1.60 -23.63 -6.44
N GLY A 69 2.91 -23.94 -6.34
CA GLY A 69 3.79 -24.16 -7.48
C GLY A 69 4.47 -22.88 -8.02
N GLY A 70 5.45 -23.05 -8.92
CA GLY A 70 6.27 -21.96 -9.47
C GLY A 70 7.45 -21.55 -8.57
N ASP A 71 8.00 -20.35 -8.76
CA ASP A 71 9.13 -19.85 -7.97
C ASP A 71 8.83 -19.80 -6.48
N SER A 72 9.76 -20.28 -5.67
CA SER A 72 9.58 -20.43 -4.20
C SER A 72 9.27 -19.10 -3.49
N GLU A 73 9.71 -17.98 -4.05
CA GLU A 73 9.44 -16.63 -3.51
C GLU A 73 8.00 -16.16 -3.77
N GLN A 74 7.36 -16.71 -4.80
CA GLN A 74 6.02 -16.35 -5.21
C GLN A 74 4.93 -17.19 -4.55
N GLN A 75 5.32 -18.32 -3.94
CA GLN A 75 4.44 -19.27 -3.30
C GLN A 75 3.97 -18.78 -1.93
N GLY A 76 2.68 -19.01 -1.65
CA GLY A 76 2.13 -18.73 -0.34
C GLY A 76 0.65 -18.39 -0.34
N THR A 77 0.15 -18.12 0.86
CA THR A 77 -1.21 -17.66 1.09
C THR A 77 -1.19 -16.14 1.21
N PHE A 78 -1.86 -15.47 0.29
CA PHE A 78 -2.04 -14.01 0.28
C PHE A 78 -3.46 -13.69 0.70
N VAL A 79 -3.64 -12.71 1.58
CA VAL A 79 -4.95 -12.39 2.19
C VAL A 79 -5.19 -10.89 2.26
N CYS A 80 -6.46 -10.48 2.30
CA CYS A 80 -6.83 -9.09 2.49
C CYS A 80 -6.48 -8.58 3.91
N ARG A 81 -6.62 -7.27 4.12
CA ARG A 81 -6.25 -6.59 5.37
C ARG A 81 -7.05 -7.11 6.57
N GLU A 82 -8.33 -7.39 6.37
CA GLU A 82 -9.26 -7.88 7.40
C GLU A 82 -8.82 -9.25 7.93
N LEU A 83 -8.44 -10.15 7.02
CA LEU A 83 -7.89 -11.46 7.36
C LEU A 83 -6.52 -11.37 8.03
N VAL A 84 -5.70 -10.38 7.67
CA VAL A 84 -4.45 -10.11 8.40
C VAL A 84 -4.73 -9.78 9.87
N TYR A 85 -5.72 -8.94 10.17
CA TYR A 85 -6.08 -8.63 11.55
C TYR A 85 -6.60 -9.85 12.31
N SER A 86 -7.49 -10.63 11.67
CA SER A 86 -8.02 -11.86 12.26
C SER A 86 -6.91 -12.88 12.56
N TYR A 87 -5.97 -13.07 11.64
CA TYR A 87 -4.81 -13.93 11.85
C TYR A 87 -3.92 -13.45 13.00
N ALA A 88 -3.66 -12.14 13.08
CA ALA A 88 -2.84 -11.58 14.14
C ALA A 88 -3.50 -11.72 15.52
N MET A 89 -4.82 -11.52 15.59
CA MET A 89 -5.64 -11.75 16.79
C MET A 89 -5.57 -13.21 17.23
N TRP A 90 -5.66 -14.16 16.29
CA TRP A 90 -5.56 -15.59 16.57
C TRP A 90 -4.19 -16.01 17.09
N ILE A 91 -3.11 -15.35 16.67
CA ILE A 91 -1.75 -15.62 17.17
C ILE A 91 -1.58 -15.13 18.61
N SER A 92 -1.73 -13.81 18.84
CA SER A 92 -1.66 -13.21 20.18
C SER A 92 -2.12 -11.75 20.18
N PRO A 93 -2.70 -11.25 21.28
CA PRO A 93 -3.08 -9.84 21.40
C PRO A 93 -1.91 -8.86 21.22
N ARG A 94 -0.71 -9.23 21.68
CA ARG A 94 0.49 -8.42 21.50
C ARG A 94 0.84 -8.26 20.02
N PHE A 95 0.82 -9.36 19.26
CA PHE A 95 1.11 -9.32 17.83
C PHE A 95 0.03 -8.54 17.07
N GLN A 96 -1.24 -8.71 17.44
CA GLN A 96 -2.34 -7.92 16.88
C GLN A 96 -2.12 -6.41 17.02
N LEU A 97 -1.71 -5.92 18.20
CA LEU A 97 -1.41 -4.50 18.41
C LEU A 97 -0.27 -4.00 17.53
N LEU A 98 0.76 -4.81 17.30
CA LEU A 98 1.86 -4.46 16.41
C LEU A 98 1.38 -4.30 14.97
N VAL A 99 0.53 -5.23 14.50
CA VAL A 99 -0.05 -5.19 13.16
C VAL A 99 -0.92 -3.96 12.99
N ILE A 100 -1.82 -3.67 13.94
CA ILE A 100 -2.67 -2.47 13.92
C ILE A 100 -1.82 -1.20 13.82
N ARG A 101 -0.83 -1.04 14.69
CA ARG A 101 0.06 0.15 14.68
C ARG A 101 0.84 0.28 13.38
N ALA A 102 1.27 -0.83 12.78
CA ALA A 102 1.95 -0.81 11.49
C ALA A 102 1.03 -0.29 10.38
N PHE A 103 -0.21 -0.80 10.30
CA PHE A 103 -1.19 -0.29 9.32
C PHE A 103 -1.58 1.17 9.57
N ASP A 104 -1.79 1.57 10.83
CA ASP A 104 -2.11 2.97 11.18
C ASP A 104 -0.98 3.93 10.79
N SER A 105 0.27 3.52 11.00
CA SER A 105 1.44 4.32 10.61
C SER A 105 1.46 4.57 9.10
N ILE A 106 1.19 3.55 8.29
CA ILE A 106 1.12 3.67 6.83
C ILE A 106 -0.03 4.59 6.41
N ALA A 107 -1.22 4.43 6.99
CA ALA A 107 -2.37 5.28 6.68
C ALA A 107 -2.09 6.77 7.02
N ASN A 108 -1.46 7.02 8.17
CA ASN A 108 -1.08 8.37 8.58
C ASN A 108 -0.01 8.97 7.66
N GLN A 109 0.99 8.18 7.23
CA GLN A 109 1.98 8.62 6.26
C GLN A 109 1.34 8.98 4.92
N GLN A 110 0.43 8.14 4.41
CA GLN A 110 -0.29 8.44 3.16
C GLN A 110 -1.10 9.73 3.26
N LYS A 111 -1.77 9.96 4.39
CA LYS A 111 -2.51 11.20 4.65
C LYS A 111 -1.60 12.43 4.71
N GLN A 112 -0.45 12.33 5.37
CA GLN A 112 0.50 13.43 5.44
C GLN A 112 1.06 13.78 4.05
N LEU A 113 1.35 12.77 3.23
CA LEU A 113 1.85 12.97 1.88
C LEU A 113 0.78 13.59 0.97
N SER A 114 -0.49 13.19 1.09
CA SER A 114 -1.58 13.79 0.31
C SER A 114 -1.86 15.24 0.71
N GLN A 115 -1.77 15.58 2.00
CA GLN A 115 -1.82 16.96 2.46
C GLN A 115 -0.68 17.78 1.86
N ARG A 116 0.55 17.27 1.92
CA ARG A 116 1.72 17.93 1.33
C ARG A 116 1.57 18.17 -0.17
N LEU A 117 1.01 17.20 -0.91
CA LEU A 117 0.72 17.39 -2.34
C LEU A 117 -0.28 18.51 -2.59
N ASN A 118 -1.35 18.57 -1.80
CA ASN A 118 -2.36 19.64 -1.93
C ASN A 118 -1.74 21.01 -1.66
N ASP A 119 -0.90 21.13 -0.63
CA ASP A 119 -0.20 22.37 -0.29
C ASP A 119 0.73 22.82 -1.43
N LEU A 120 1.54 21.90 -1.96
CA LEU A 120 2.44 22.20 -3.10
C LEU A 120 1.67 22.59 -4.37
N CYS A 121 0.52 21.95 -4.62
CA CYS A 121 -0.33 22.25 -5.77
C CYS A 121 -0.98 23.64 -5.64
N HIS A 122 -1.35 24.02 -4.41
CA HIS A 122 -1.80 25.38 -4.10
C HIS A 122 -0.68 26.41 -4.30
N ASP A 123 0.51 26.15 -3.77
CA ASP A 123 1.67 27.03 -3.92
C ASP A 123 2.05 27.25 -5.40
N LEU A 124 1.96 26.20 -6.22
CA LEU A 124 2.15 26.32 -7.67
C LEU A 124 1.13 27.24 -8.32
N LYS A 125 -0.15 27.15 -7.95
CA LYS A 125 -1.19 28.05 -8.48
C LYS A 125 -0.89 29.50 -8.11
N VAL A 126 -0.53 29.77 -6.85
CA VAL A 126 -0.16 31.11 -6.37
C VAL A 126 1.02 31.67 -7.18
N VAL A 127 2.02 30.85 -7.46
CA VAL A 127 3.17 31.26 -8.28
C VAL A 127 2.75 31.53 -9.74
N ASP A 128 1.90 30.71 -10.34
CA ASP A 128 1.40 30.89 -11.72
C ASP A 128 0.58 32.20 -11.86
N ASP A 129 -0.27 32.49 -10.88
CA ASP A 129 -1.05 33.74 -10.81
C ASP A 129 -0.12 34.96 -10.67
N GLY A 130 0.94 34.86 -9.85
CA GLY A 130 1.96 35.90 -9.68
C GLY A 130 2.90 36.08 -10.88
N LEU A 131 3.16 35.02 -11.64
CA LEU A 131 3.95 35.05 -12.88
C LEU A 131 3.25 35.86 -13.98
N THR A 132 1.91 35.81 -14.01
CA THR A 132 1.08 36.55 -14.95
C THR A 132 1.18 38.08 -14.74
N SER A 133 1.66 38.56 -13.58
CA SER A 133 1.58 39.97 -13.20
C SER A 133 2.91 40.73 -13.07
N ALA A 134 4.12 40.13 -13.14
CA ALA A 134 5.38 40.91 -13.13
C ALA A 134 6.63 40.25 -13.75
N GLY A 135 7.39 41.01 -14.55
CA GLY A 135 8.54 40.55 -15.34
C GLY A 135 9.79 40.07 -14.57
N ARG A 136 10.03 40.51 -13.32
CA ARG A 136 11.11 39.96 -12.46
C ARG A 136 10.76 38.60 -11.87
N PHE A 137 9.47 38.33 -11.66
CA PHE A 137 8.97 37.07 -11.09
C PHE A 137 9.06 35.92 -12.11
N LEU A 138 8.92 36.20 -13.41
CA LEU A 138 9.09 35.23 -14.51
C LEU A 138 10.45 34.50 -14.48
N CYS A 139 11.53 35.21 -14.14
CA CYS A 139 12.86 34.60 -14.10
C CYS A 139 13.08 33.67 -12.90
N VAL A 140 12.53 33.98 -11.72
CA VAL A 140 12.72 33.17 -10.49
C VAL A 140 11.61 32.13 -10.34
N GLY A 141 10.35 32.55 -10.45
CA GLY A 141 9.19 31.67 -10.36
C GLY A 141 9.12 30.66 -11.51
N GLY A 142 9.34 31.11 -12.75
CA GLY A 142 9.22 30.27 -13.94
C GLY A 142 10.41 29.35 -14.19
N LYS A 143 11.65 29.81 -13.97
CA LYS A 143 12.86 29.01 -14.27
C LYS A 143 13.37 28.16 -13.11
N GLN A 144 13.11 28.55 -11.86
CA GLN A 144 13.66 27.84 -10.69
C GLN A 144 12.57 27.20 -9.82
N ILE A 145 11.51 27.93 -9.47
CA ILE A 145 10.54 27.45 -8.49
C ILE A 145 9.57 26.44 -9.09
N LYS A 146 8.95 26.75 -10.25
CA LYS A 146 8.02 25.84 -10.95
C LYS A 146 8.63 24.45 -11.25
N PRO A 147 9.80 24.33 -11.88
CA PRO A 147 10.41 23.01 -12.13
C PRO A 147 10.85 22.30 -10.84
N GLN A 148 11.25 23.03 -9.79
CA GLN A 148 11.60 22.42 -8.51
C GLN A 148 10.37 21.80 -7.82
N ILE A 149 9.25 22.52 -7.77
CA ILE A 149 8.02 21.98 -7.19
C ILE A 149 7.48 20.81 -8.04
N GLN A 150 7.57 20.91 -9.37
CA GLN A 150 7.22 19.80 -10.26
C GLN A 150 8.02 18.53 -9.94
N LYS A 151 9.34 18.68 -9.75
CA LYS A 151 10.24 17.58 -9.37
C LYS A 151 9.90 17.01 -8.00
N ASP A 152 9.50 17.85 -7.05
CA ASP A 152 9.11 17.43 -5.71
C ASP A 152 7.77 16.67 -5.73
N ILE A 153 6.82 17.08 -6.56
CA ILE A 153 5.56 16.34 -6.84
C ILE A 153 5.88 14.96 -7.42
N ASP A 154 6.70 14.89 -8.47
CA ASP A 154 7.07 13.63 -9.12
C ASP A 154 7.78 12.68 -8.13
N SER A 155 8.66 13.23 -7.29
CA SER A 155 9.33 12.46 -6.24
C SER A 155 8.35 11.92 -5.19
N THR A 156 7.33 12.70 -4.85
CA THR A 156 6.30 12.33 -3.87
C THR A 156 5.36 11.27 -4.44
N LEU A 157 4.94 11.40 -5.70
CA LEU A 157 4.17 10.38 -6.42
C LEU A 157 4.93 9.06 -6.49
N LYS A 158 6.24 9.11 -6.77
CA LYS A 158 7.11 7.93 -6.78
C LYS A 158 7.23 7.26 -5.41
N GLN A 159 7.16 8.02 -4.31
CA GLN A 159 7.14 7.48 -2.96
C GLN A 159 5.78 6.86 -2.58
N MET A 160 4.68 7.35 -3.17
CA MET A 160 3.32 6.84 -2.93
C MET A 160 3.03 5.50 -3.62
N GLN A 161 3.67 5.20 -4.76
CA GLN A 161 3.42 3.96 -5.52
C GLN A 161 4.58 2.95 -5.38
N PRO A 162 4.48 1.94 -4.48
CA PRO A 162 5.45 0.85 -4.46
C PRO A 162 5.22 -0.22 -5.54
N SER A 163 4.15 -0.16 -6.34
CA SER A 163 3.90 -1.12 -7.43
C SER A 163 2.86 -0.61 -8.42
N LEU A 164 3.29 0.03 -9.50
CA LEU A 164 2.56 0.04 -10.77
C LEU A 164 3.52 0.46 -11.89
N PHE A 165 3.92 -0.54 -12.66
CA PHE A 165 4.35 -0.50 -14.07
C PHE A 165 5.43 0.51 -14.52
N ASN A 166 6.43 -0.05 -15.21
CA ASN A 166 7.33 0.66 -16.11
C ASN A 166 6.51 1.59 -17.03
N VAL A 167 6.66 2.90 -16.84
CA VAL A 167 6.10 3.93 -17.73
C VAL A 167 6.75 3.89 -19.13
N GLU A 168 7.72 3.00 -19.35
CA GLU A 168 8.31 2.75 -20.67
C GLU A 168 7.44 1.87 -21.60
N GLU A 169 6.47 1.11 -21.08
CA GLU A 169 5.66 0.21 -21.94
C GLU A 169 4.55 0.93 -22.72
N ILE A 170 4.05 2.08 -22.26
CA ILE A 170 3.00 2.84 -22.99
C ILE A 170 3.58 3.70 -24.13
N ARG A 171 4.91 3.88 -24.18
CA ARG A 171 5.57 4.68 -25.23
C ARG A 171 5.97 3.88 -26.47
N ASN A 172 5.94 2.54 -26.38
CA ASN A 172 6.38 1.64 -27.47
C ASN A 172 5.24 0.99 -28.26
N GLU A 173 3.98 1.31 -27.97
CA GLU A 173 2.81 0.79 -28.72
C GLU A 173 2.23 1.82 -29.71
N GLN A 174 2.99 2.88 -30.01
CA GLN A 174 2.65 3.89 -31.02
C GLN A 174 3.80 4.13 -32.00
N ARG A 175 4.54 3.07 -32.37
CA ARG A 175 5.54 3.15 -33.45
C ARG A 175 5.46 1.96 -34.40
#